data_AF-A0A2A7MHJ5-F1
#
_entry.id   AF-A0A2A7MHJ5-F1
#
_cell.length_a   1.000
_cell.length_b   1.000
_cell.length_c   1.000
_cell.angle_alpha   90.00
_cell.angle_beta   90.00
_cell.angle_gamma   90.00
#
_symmetry.space_group_name_H-M   'P 1'
#
loop_
_entity.id
_entity.type
_entity.pdbx_description
1 polymer ?
#
loop_
_entity_poly.entity_id
_entity_poly.type
_entity_poly.pdbx_seq_one_letter_code
_entity_poly.pdbx_strand_id
1 'polypeptide(L)'
;MPNIFDGINKLSDNELIEQIALLETINMYNLSKPIAQKAIKKAVNIINFLGNKIGKDPNIKEPEVKEIWILLEEKTNELKEYTREELNERLKEILIEKSKNKSDEPSEDEISVKVIEEAAKLYKINDNLTPAKKADLTYLNYSKKNDENEEKHLKGENIQEVEYVIVGEENNQYLEFEEENEFKKVIEEDKISILNSMKNLDKDMLAKIVWIAVKSYGKLFTPKNEDMPSFVNGEEKEAIIKNDEAFRSLKDNLLKTENEVKKCINDIEKNENDLNKENKNLNSKIKIIKNSEKDIIDLENLKKSLEEEKKLKCEKLQIFEEQRKNLNLEELNLLMEEYEKVKLEVFDITNEINNIIHEITYKNELRNNTLEEINEKEELLKKLSIEKEKLAKEKEKLQEIFLSKKEEANQIESEKRCEIFSRWKDTFDRFIIEDTDIENIVDFSIDELIEIEKCLYELHFTHDPEALSIGLVKEGREKYDYFEAVSDKGFNFEVWYKVLENKKIHIISIHC
;
A
#
# COMPACT_ATOMS: atom_id res chain seq x y z
N MET A 1 15.70 -15.12 18.35
CA MET A 1 14.55 -15.97 18.06
C MET A 1 14.95 -17.36 18.46
N PRO A 2 14.04 -18.16 19.06
CA PRO A 2 14.28 -19.59 19.19
C PRO A 2 14.46 -20.19 17.80
N ASN A 3 15.57 -20.88 17.56
CA ASN A 3 15.82 -21.60 16.32
C ASN A 3 15.68 -23.11 16.55
N ILE A 4 15.78 -23.94 15.51
CA ILE A 4 15.61 -25.39 15.67
C ILE A 4 16.65 -26.01 16.62
N PHE A 5 17.86 -25.42 16.70
CA PHE A 5 18.93 -25.91 17.56
C PHE A 5 18.65 -25.69 19.05
N ASP A 6 17.90 -24.64 19.42
CA ASP A 6 17.44 -24.43 20.81
C ASP A 6 16.57 -25.59 21.33
N GLY A 7 15.85 -26.27 20.43
CA GLY A 7 15.09 -27.47 20.73
C GLY A 7 15.94 -28.73 20.69
N ILE A 8 16.74 -28.90 19.62
CA ILE A 8 17.60 -30.07 19.39
C ILE A 8 18.64 -30.24 20.51
N ASN A 9 19.20 -29.14 21.01
CA ASN A 9 20.17 -29.16 22.11
C ASN A 9 19.59 -29.66 23.44
N LYS A 10 18.26 -29.75 23.56
CA LYS A 10 17.57 -30.32 24.73
C LYS A 10 17.32 -31.83 24.61
N LEU A 11 17.55 -32.42 23.44
CA LEU A 11 17.42 -33.87 23.25
C LEU A 11 18.54 -34.61 23.97
N SER A 12 18.21 -35.79 24.51
CA SER A 12 19.20 -36.75 24.96
C SER A 12 20.02 -37.29 23.78
N ASP A 13 21.21 -37.83 24.07
CA ASP A 13 22.09 -38.38 23.03
C ASP A 13 21.41 -39.52 22.27
N ASN A 14 20.61 -40.36 22.93
CA ASN A 14 19.85 -41.42 22.28
C ASN A 14 18.80 -40.87 21.30
N GLU A 15 18.04 -39.83 21.70
CA GLU A 15 17.04 -39.21 20.82
C GLU A 15 17.69 -38.53 19.61
N LEU A 16 18.87 -37.91 19.80
CA LEU A 16 19.66 -37.29 18.74
C LEU A 16 20.21 -38.36 17.77
N ILE A 17 20.78 -39.44 18.31
CA ILE A 17 21.23 -40.60 17.52
C ILE A 17 20.08 -41.16 16.67
N GLU A 18 18.89 -41.34 17.25
CA GLU A 18 17.72 -41.81 16.52
C GLU A 18 17.37 -40.87 15.36
N GLN A 19 17.41 -39.55 15.56
CA GLN A 19 17.12 -38.60 14.49
C GLN A 19 18.18 -38.64 13.38
N ILE A 20 19.47 -38.68 13.74
CA ILE A 20 20.57 -38.77 12.76
C ILE A 20 20.47 -40.09 11.99
N ALA A 21 20.27 -41.21 12.68
CA ALA A 21 20.13 -42.53 12.06
C ALA A 21 18.96 -42.55 11.07
N LEU A 22 17.81 -41.95 11.43
CA LEU A 22 16.69 -41.82 10.51
C LEU A 22 17.07 -40.96 9.30
N LEU A 23 17.64 -39.77 9.51
CA LEU A 23 18.05 -38.83 8.45
C LEU A 23 19.03 -39.44 7.44
N GLU A 24 19.99 -40.23 7.89
CA GLU A 24 20.96 -40.89 7.03
C GLU A 24 20.41 -42.16 6.36
N THR A 25 19.58 -42.92 7.07
CA THR A 25 19.12 -44.24 6.60
C THR A 25 17.93 -44.13 5.67
N ILE A 26 16.98 -43.25 5.98
CA ILE A 26 15.76 -43.06 5.21
C ILE A 26 16.05 -42.08 4.08
N ASN A 27 16.53 -42.62 2.96
CA ASN A 27 16.81 -41.88 1.73
C ASN A 27 16.33 -42.68 0.51
N MET A 28 16.25 -42.02 -0.65
CA MET A 28 15.73 -42.62 -1.88
C MET A 28 16.50 -43.88 -2.29
N TYR A 29 17.82 -43.92 -2.08
CA TYR A 29 18.66 -45.07 -2.42
C TYR A 29 18.35 -46.28 -1.53
N ASN A 30 18.32 -46.10 -0.21
CA ASN A 30 18.05 -47.16 0.74
C ASN A 30 16.59 -47.65 0.70
N LEU A 31 15.64 -46.80 0.31
CA LEU A 31 14.24 -47.18 0.12
C LEU A 31 14.00 -47.95 -1.19
N SER A 32 14.64 -47.53 -2.27
CA SER A 32 14.48 -48.16 -3.58
C SER A 32 15.23 -49.49 -3.70
N LYS A 33 16.32 -49.68 -2.94
CA LYS A 33 17.16 -50.88 -2.99
C LYS A 33 16.43 -52.17 -2.60
N PRO A 34 15.69 -52.27 -1.48
CA PRO A 34 14.90 -53.46 -1.16
C PRO A 34 13.80 -53.75 -2.18
N ILE A 35 13.17 -52.71 -2.75
CA ILE A 35 12.13 -52.86 -3.78
C ILE A 35 12.75 -53.45 -5.06
N ALA A 36 13.87 -52.89 -5.52
CA ALA A 36 14.61 -53.39 -6.68
C ALA A 36 15.15 -54.81 -6.44
N GLN A 37 15.68 -55.08 -5.25
CA GLN A 37 16.19 -56.39 -4.87
C GLN A 37 15.07 -57.43 -4.71
N LYS A 38 13.88 -57.06 -4.19
CA LYS A 38 12.69 -57.93 -4.16
C LYS A 38 12.19 -58.24 -5.57
N ALA A 39 12.22 -57.28 -6.49
CA ALA A 39 11.89 -57.50 -7.91
C ALA A 39 12.91 -58.42 -8.60
N ILE A 40 14.21 -58.24 -8.35
CA ILE A 40 15.28 -59.12 -8.82
C ILE A 40 15.14 -60.52 -8.22
N LYS A 41 14.85 -60.64 -6.91
CA LYS A 41 14.62 -61.91 -6.23
C LYS A 41 13.42 -62.66 -6.82
N LYS A 42 12.30 -61.97 -7.08
CA LYS A 42 11.15 -62.58 -7.78
C LYS A 42 11.52 -63.05 -9.19
N ALA A 43 12.28 -62.26 -9.94
CA ALA A 43 12.75 -62.66 -11.28
C ALA A 43 13.72 -63.87 -11.22
N VAL A 44 14.65 -63.89 -10.28
CA VAL A 44 15.58 -65.00 -10.03
C VAL A 44 14.82 -66.25 -9.59
N ASN A 45 13.79 -66.13 -8.74
CA ASN A 45 12.95 -67.24 -8.32
C ASN A 45 12.14 -67.84 -9.49
N ILE A 46 11.64 -67.00 -10.40
CA ILE A 46 10.96 -67.44 -11.63
C ILE A 46 11.94 -68.15 -12.57
N ILE A 47 13.16 -67.63 -12.72
CA ILE A 47 14.22 -68.26 -13.52
C ILE A 47 14.65 -69.60 -12.92
N ASN A 48 14.80 -69.69 -11.60
CA ASN A 48 15.15 -70.93 -10.89
C ASN A 48 14.00 -71.95 -10.98
N PHE A 49 12.75 -71.51 -10.88
CA PHE A 49 11.56 -72.36 -11.05
C PHE A 49 11.42 -72.91 -12.47
N LEU A 50 11.64 -72.08 -13.51
CA LEU A 50 11.62 -72.48 -14.92
C LEU A 50 12.83 -73.35 -15.29
N GLY A 51 14.01 -73.05 -14.75
CA GLY A 51 15.24 -73.83 -14.92
C GLY A 51 15.14 -75.24 -14.35
N ASN A 52 14.58 -75.39 -13.15
CA ASN A 52 14.32 -76.69 -12.51
C ASN A 52 13.35 -77.56 -13.31
N LYS A 53 12.41 -76.98 -14.07
CA LYS A 53 11.49 -77.73 -14.96
C LYS A 53 12.10 -78.15 -16.30
N ILE A 54 13.19 -77.50 -16.74
CA ILE A 54 13.84 -77.76 -18.04
C ILE A 54 15.14 -78.60 -17.86
N GLY A 55 15.47 -79.01 -16.63
CA GLY A 55 16.62 -79.88 -16.35
C GLY A 55 17.98 -79.16 -16.45
N LYS A 56 17.99 -77.83 -16.38
CA LYS A 56 19.21 -77.04 -16.20
C LYS A 56 19.14 -76.40 -14.83
N ASP A 57 20.01 -76.80 -13.91
CA ASP A 57 20.13 -76.21 -12.58
C ASP A 57 20.81 -74.82 -12.68
N PRO A 58 20.06 -73.70 -12.66
CA PRO A 58 20.66 -72.38 -12.65
C PRO A 58 20.88 -72.05 -11.17
N ASN A 59 22.07 -72.34 -10.64
CA ASN A 59 22.45 -71.95 -9.28
C ASN A 59 22.72 -70.42 -9.19
N ILE A 60 21.71 -69.61 -9.54
CA ILE A 60 21.77 -68.15 -9.43
C ILE A 60 21.49 -67.81 -7.97
N LYS A 61 22.52 -67.29 -7.28
CA LYS A 61 22.42 -66.86 -5.89
C LYS A 61 21.36 -65.77 -5.76
N GLU A 62 20.38 -66.01 -4.90
CA GLU A 62 19.39 -65.00 -4.54
C GLU A 62 20.10 -63.82 -3.84
N PRO A 63 19.76 -62.56 -4.18
CA PRO A 63 20.29 -61.42 -3.46
C PRO A 63 19.72 -61.39 -2.04
N GLU A 64 20.60 -61.19 -1.05
CA GLU A 64 20.21 -60.95 0.34
C GLU A 64 19.62 -59.53 0.44
N VAL A 65 18.31 -59.46 0.72
CA VAL A 65 17.60 -58.19 0.88
C VAL A 65 17.85 -57.71 2.32
N LYS A 66 18.76 -56.75 2.51
CA LYS A 66 18.85 -56.06 3.80
C LYS A 66 17.65 -55.15 3.99
N GLU A 67 16.89 -55.35 5.05
CA GLU A 67 15.75 -54.52 5.40
C GLU A 67 16.19 -53.19 6.01
N ILE A 68 15.33 -52.17 5.91
CA ILE A 68 15.63 -50.81 6.38
C ILE A 68 15.88 -50.76 7.89
N TRP A 69 15.21 -51.61 8.66
CA TRP A 69 15.40 -51.71 10.11
C TRP A 69 16.80 -52.17 10.50
N ILE A 70 17.37 -53.11 9.74
CA ILE A 70 18.75 -53.58 9.96
C ILE A 70 19.73 -52.43 9.69
N LEU A 71 19.51 -51.67 8.62
CA LEU A 71 20.34 -50.50 8.30
C LEU A 71 20.22 -49.42 9.39
N LEU A 72 19.02 -49.20 9.91
CA LEU A 72 18.76 -48.23 10.96
C LEU A 72 19.41 -48.64 12.28
N GLU A 73 19.35 -49.93 12.63
CA GLU A 73 20.00 -50.49 13.83
C GLU A 73 21.53 -50.46 13.71
N GLU A 74 22.08 -50.85 12.54
CA GLU A 74 23.51 -50.73 12.24
C GLU A 74 23.98 -49.28 12.43
N LYS A 75 23.24 -48.32 11.87
CA LYS A 75 23.55 -46.89 12.00
C LYS A 75 23.41 -46.36 13.41
N THR A 76 22.35 -46.75 14.12
CA THR A 76 22.14 -46.39 15.52
C THR A 76 23.30 -46.88 16.39
N ASN A 77 23.78 -48.11 16.17
CA ASN A 77 24.90 -48.67 16.93
C ASN A 77 26.23 -48.00 16.57
N GLU A 78 26.46 -47.64 15.30
CA GLU A 78 27.63 -46.86 14.88
C GLU A 78 27.68 -45.50 15.61
N LEU A 79 26.55 -44.80 15.67
CA LEU A 79 26.45 -43.46 16.24
C LEU A 79 26.57 -43.44 17.77
N LYS A 80 26.40 -44.57 18.47
CA LYS A 80 26.61 -44.65 19.94
C LYS A 80 28.06 -44.42 20.37
N GLU A 81 29.00 -44.60 19.46
CA GLU A 81 30.43 -44.38 19.73
C GLU A 81 30.84 -42.90 19.57
N TYR A 82 29.93 -42.03 19.09
CA TYR A 82 30.20 -40.62 18.84
C TYR A 82 29.95 -39.79 20.10
N THR A 83 30.75 -38.73 20.28
CA THR A 83 30.52 -37.70 21.30
C THR A 83 29.38 -36.77 20.93
N ARG A 84 28.85 -36.01 21.89
CA ARG A 84 27.77 -35.06 21.64
C ARG A 84 28.16 -34.00 20.60
N GLU A 85 29.38 -33.50 20.68
CA GLU A 85 29.91 -32.54 19.72
C GLU A 85 29.95 -33.12 18.30
N GLU A 86 30.42 -34.35 18.15
CA GLU A 86 30.46 -35.04 16.85
C GLU A 86 29.05 -35.31 16.30
N LEU A 87 28.10 -35.68 17.15
CA LEU A 87 26.69 -35.86 16.76
C LEU A 87 26.05 -34.54 16.30
N ASN A 88 26.32 -33.44 16.99
CA ASN A 88 25.81 -32.12 16.63
C ASN A 88 26.37 -31.66 15.26
N GLU A 89 27.68 -31.81 15.04
CA GLU A 89 28.30 -31.47 13.75
C GLU A 89 27.77 -32.37 12.62
N ARG A 90 27.61 -33.67 12.89
CA ARG A 90 27.04 -34.60 11.92
C ARG A 90 25.61 -34.23 11.54
N LEU A 91 24.79 -33.87 12.51
CA LEU A 91 23.42 -33.41 12.26
C LEU A 91 23.43 -32.12 11.42
N LYS A 92 24.29 -31.14 11.72
CA LYS A 92 24.40 -29.90 10.95
C LYS A 92 24.70 -30.17 9.48
N GLU A 93 25.69 -31.02 9.19
CA GLU A 93 26.04 -31.43 7.82
C GLU A 93 24.83 -31.98 7.07
N ILE A 94 24.06 -32.87 7.71
CA ILE A 94 22.89 -33.50 7.11
C ILE A 94 21.77 -32.48 6.87
N LEU A 95 21.56 -31.56 7.81
CA LEU A 95 20.54 -30.50 7.68
C LEU A 95 20.89 -29.55 6.54
N ILE A 96 22.16 -29.15 6.39
CA ILE A 96 22.66 -28.32 5.26
C ILE A 96 22.38 -29.02 3.93
N GLU A 97 22.72 -30.31 3.83
CA GLU A 97 22.52 -31.10 2.60
C GLU A 97 21.03 -31.19 2.25
N LYS A 98 20.19 -31.59 3.20
CA LYS A 98 18.75 -31.83 2.97
C LYS A 98 17.96 -30.55 2.75
N SER A 99 18.34 -29.44 3.40
CA SER A 99 17.74 -28.12 3.18
C SER A 99 18.24 -27.45 1.89
N LYS A 100 19.20 -28.08 1.19
CA LYS A 100 19.83 -27.55 -0.03
C LYS A 100 20.46 -26.18 0.19
N ASN A 101 21.01 -25.94 1.38
CA ASN A 101 21.73 -24.71 1.65
C ASN A 101 23.04 -24.73 0.84
N LYS A 102 23.34 -23.61 0.17
CA LYS A 102 24.50 -23.43 -0.72
C LYS A 102 25.54 -22.45 -0.17
N SER A 103 25.26 -21.85 0.98
CA SER A 103 26.18 -20.91 1.62
C SER A 103 27.43 -21.63 2.11
N ASP A 104 28.57 -20.95 2.00
CA ASP A 104 29.83 -21.43 2.54
C ASP A 104 29.81 -21.16 4.06
N GLU A 105 29.86 -22.23 4.87
CA GLU A 105 29.82 -22.18 6.35
C GLU A 105 28.59 -21.42 6.93
N PRO A 106 27.36 -21.90 6.70
CA PRO A 106 26.15 -21.21 7.14
C PRO A 106 26.04 -21.16 8.68
N SER A 107 25.48 -20.08 9.20
CA SER A 107 25.17 -19.94 10.63
C SER A 107 24.06 -20.90 11.06
N GLU A 108 23.95 -21.21 12.36
CA GLU A 108 22.85 -22.04 12.88
C GLU A 108 21.46 -21.42 12.60
N ASP A 109 21.36 -20.10 12.62
CA ASP A 109 20.12 -19.39 12.28
C ASP A 109 19.80 -19.56 10.78
N GLU A 110 20.79 -19.45 9.90
CA GLU A 110 20.60 -19.65 8.47
C GLU A 110 20.19 -21.10 8.15
N ILE A 111 20.85 -22.10 8.76
CA ILE A 111 20.48 -23.51 8.62
C ILE A 111 19.03 -23.70 9.12
N SER A 112 18.70 -23.14 10.28
CA SER A 112 17.36 -23.22 10.88
C SER A 112 16.30 -22.65 9.93
N VAL A 113 16.51 -21.45 9.40
CA VAL A 113 15.58 -20.81 8.44
C VAL A 113 15.39 -21.71 7.22
N LYS A 114 16.46 -22.23 6.62
CA LYS A 114 16.36 -23.10 5.43
C LYS A 114 15.65 -24.42 5.70
N VAL A 115 15.92 -25.04 6.86
CA VAL A 115 15.22 -26.26 7.29
C VAL A 115 13.73 -26.00 7.47
N ILE A 116 13.36 -24.90 8.13
CA ILE A 116 11.96 -24.50 8.34
C ILE A 116 11.28 -24.19 7.00
N GLU A 117 11.93 -23.46 6.10
CA GLU A 117 11.39 -23.15 4.77
C GLU A 117 11.13 -24.40 3.93
N GLU A 118 12.07 -25.34 3.88
CA GLU A 118 11.89 -26.59 3.14
C GLU A 118 10.82 -27.49 3.77
N ALA A 119 10.75 -27.55 5.10
CA ALA A 119 9.70 -28.27 5.83
C ALA A 119 8.30 -27.67 5.57
N ALA A 120 8.19 -26.34 5.61
CA ALA A 120 6.93 -25.61 5.42
C ALA A 120 6.29 -25.88 4.04
N LYS A 121 7.11 -26.16 3.01
CA LYS A 121 6.66 -26.54 1.66
C LYS A 121 5.86 -27.84 1.63
N LEU A 122 6.04 -28.73 2.61
CA LEU A 122 5.25 -29.96 2.72
C LEU A 122 3.76 -29.66 2.90
N TYR A 123 3.46 -28.67 3.73
CA TYR A 123 2.11 -28.28 4.12
C TYR A 123 1.57 -27.07 3.34
N LYS A 124 2.33 -26.57 2.35
CA LYS A 124 1.99 -25.37 1.55
C LYS A 124 1.71 -24.15 2.45
N ILE A 125 2.48 -24.01 3.52
CA ILE A 125 2.42 -22.85 4.41
C ILE A 125 2.87 -21.61 3.61
N ASN A 126 2.24 -20.46 3.85
CA ASN A 126 2.51 -19.21 3.14
C ASN A 126 3.99 -18.80 3.27
N ASP A 127 4.61 -18.47 2.14
CA ASP A 127 6.02 -18.08 2.04
C ASP A 127 6.29 -16.74 2.75
N ASN A 128 5.29 -15.87 2.89
CA ASN A 128 5.43 -14.55 3.52
C ASN A 128 5.15 -14.59 5.03
N LEU A 129 5.32 -15.75 5.67
CA LEU A 129 5.30 -15.88 7.13
C LEU A 129 6.73 -15.91 7.67
N THR A 130 6.91 -15.43 8.90
CA THR A 130 8.22 -15.49 9.55
C THR A 130 8.65 -16.94 9.78
N PRO A 131 9.96 -17.21 9.86
CA PRO A 131 10.46 -18.53 10.22
C PRO A 131 9.85 -19.08 11.52
N ALA A 132 9.64 -18.26 12.55
CA ALA A 132 9.01 -18.72 13.81
C ALA A 132 7.59 -19.24 13.57
N LYS A 133 6.79 -18.48 12.83
CA LYS A 133 5.41 -18.84 12.53
C LYS A 133 5.33 -20.07 11.63
N LYS A 134 6.22 -20.19 10.64
CA LYS A 134 6.35 -21.39 9.80
C LYS A 134 6.71 -22.62 10.61
N ALA A 135 7.62 -22.50 11.59
CA ALA A 135 7.98 -23.60 12.48
C ALA A 135 6.79 -24.07 13.31
N ASP A 136 6.04 -23.14 13.91
CA ASP A 136 4.86 -23.46 14.72
C ASP A 136 3.75 -24.12 13.89
N LEU A 137 3.47 -23.59 12.70
CA LEU A 137 2.49 -24.18 11.80
C LEU A 137 2.93 -25.57 11.31
N THR A 138 4.23 -25.77 11.06
CA THR A 138 4.78 -27.09 10.72
C THR A 138 4.61 -28.07 11.88
N TYR A 139 4.93 -27.64 13.11
CA TYR A 139 4.70 -28.43 14.33
C TYR A 139 3.23 -28.83 14.50
N LEU A 140 2.30 -27.90 14.34
CA LEU A 140 0.86 -28.17 14.48
C LEU A 140 0.35 -29.13 13.39
N ASN A 141 0.74 -28.93 12.13
CA ASN A 141 0.33 -29.82 11.04
C ASN A 141 0.93 -31.23 11.18
N TYR A 142 2.19 -31.34 11.60
CA TYR A 142 2.84 -32.63 11.83
C TYR A 142 2.20 -33.37 13.01
N SER A 143 1.89 -32.66 14.11
CA SER A 143 1.18 -33.24 15.26
C SER A 143 -0.19 -33.78 14.86
N LYS A 144 -0.97 -32.99 14.11
CA LYS A 144 -2.28 -33.41 13.61
C LYS A 144 -2.19 -34.65 12.72
N LYS A 145 -1.19 -34.72 11.83
CA LYS A 145 -0.93 -35.91 10.99
C LYS A 145 -0.66 -37.15 11.85
N ASN A 146 0.13 -37.01 12.92
CA ASN A 146 0.40 -38.13 13.83
C ASN A 146 -0.87 -38.58 14.57
N ASP A 147 -1.66 -37.65 15.10
CA ASP A 147 -2.92 -37.97 15.79
C ASP A 147 -3.91 -38.69 14.85
N GLU A 148 -4.07 -38.20 13.62
CA GLU A 148 -4.91 -38.84 12.60
C GLU A 148 -4.43 -40.24 12.23
N ASN A 149 -3.11 -40.45 12.19
CA ASN A 149 -2.52 -41.76 11.90
C ASN A 149 -2.73 -42.72 13.07
N GLU A 150 -2.53 -42.28 14.31
CA GLU A 150 -2.83 -43.07 15.51
C GLU A 150 -4.31 -43.48 15.55
N GLU A 151 -5.23 -42.57 15.23
CA GLU A 151 -6.65 -42.89 15.14
C GLU A 151 -6.98 -43.93 14.06
N LYS A 152 -6.37 -43.83 12.87
CA LYS A 152 -6.57 -44.81 11.78
C LYS A 152 -6.03 -46.19 12.14
N HIS A 153 -4.87 -46.24 12.82
CA HIS A 153 -4.32 -47.47 13.37
C HIS A 153 -5.25 -48.11 14.39
N LEU A 154 -5.80 -47.32 15.31
CA LEU A 154 -6.78 -47.80 16.29
C LEU A 154 -8.09 -48.29 15.64
N LYS A 155 -8.45 -47.75 14.47
CA LYS A 155 -9.63 -48.14 13.69
C LYS A 155 -9.39 -49.32 12.74
N GLY A 156 -8.16 -49.82 12.62
CA GLY A 156 -7.81 -50.95 11.75
C GLY A 156 -7.92 -50.65 10.26
N GLU A 157 -7.91 -49.36 9.87
CA GLU A 157 -7.94 -48.95 8.48
C GLU A 157 -6.55 -49.16 7.83
N ASN A 158 -6.51 -49.79 6.66
CA ASN A 158 -5.27 -49.95 5.89
C ASN A 158 -4.80 -48.58 5.40
N ILE A 159 -3.72 -48.06 5.99
CA ILE A 159 -3.15 -46.77 5.61
C ILE A 159 -2.42 -46.98 4.26
N GLN A 160 -2.96 -46.41 3.18
CA GLN A 160 -2.32 -46.38 1.85
C GLN A 160 -1.30 -45.22 1.71
N GLU A 161 -0.67 -44.83 2.81
CA GLU A 161 0.66 -44.23 2.77
C GLU A 161 1.66 -45.37 2.95
N VAL A 162 2.80 -45.33 2.26
CA VAL A 162 3.88 -46.30 2.49
C VAL A 162 4.12 -46.39 4.01
N GLU A 163 3.70 -47.50 4.61
CA GLU A 163 3.76 -47.76 6.05
C GLU A 163 5.16 -47.45 6.59
N TYR A 164 5.28 -46.34 7.33
CA TYR A 164 6.32 -46.15 8.34
C TYR A 164 5.66 -46.28 9.70
N VAL A 165 5.40 -47.53 10.07
CA VAL A 165 4.79 -47.96 11.33
C VAL A 165 5.73 -49.08 11.78
N ILE A 166 6.64 -48.92 12.75
CA ILE A 166 6.42 -48.61 14.17
C ILE A 166 5.23 -49.41 14.71
N VAL A 167 5.42 -50.72 14.88
CA VAL A 167 4.93 -51.59 15.98
C VAL A 167 5.08 -53.04 15.52
N GLY A 168 5.71 -53.88 16.34
CA GLY A 168 6.01 -55.28 16.03
C GLY A 168 4.77 -56.19 16.02
N GLU A 169 4.83 -57.23 15.18
CA GLU A 169 4.63 -58.65 15.52
C GLU A 169 4.44 -59.48 14.23
N GLU A 170 4.91 -60.72 14.29
CA GLU A 170 4.87 -61.74 13.26
C GLU A 170 3.45 -61.94 12.69
N ASN A 171 3.29 -61.95 11.36
CA ASN A 171 2.34 -62.86 10.72
C ASN A 171 2.61 -63.04 9.21
N ASN A 172 3.05 -64.26 8.87
CA ASN A 172 3.09 -64.78 7.52
C ASN A 172 1.67 -65.12 7.06
N GLN A 173 1.21 -64.56 5.93
CA GLN A 173 0.17 -65.20 5.12
C GLN A 173 0.47 -65.05 3.62
N TYR A 174 0.69 -66.20 2.98
CA TYR A 174 0.75 -66.35 1.54
C TYR A 174 -0.65 -66.16 0.95
N LEU A 175 -0.78 -65.29 -0.06
CA LEU A 175 -1.95 -65.23 -0.94
C LEU A 175 -1.49 -65.56 -2.37
N GLU A 176 -1.96 -66.70 -2.88
CA GLU A 176 -1.93 -67.04 -4.30
C GLU A 176 -2.87 -66.10 -5.05
N PHE A 177 -2.42 -65.47 -6.13
CA PHE A 177 -3.33 -64.81 -7.09
C PHE A 177 -2.83 -64.96 -8.53
N GLU A 178 -3.77 -65.39 -9.37
CA GLU A 178 -3.68 -65.42 -10.83
C GLU A 178 -3.84 -64.01 -11.43
N GLU A 179 -3.22 -63.85 -12.60
CA GLU A 179 -3.40 -62.83 -13.65
C GLU A 179 -2.56 -61.52 -13.64
N GLU A 180 -1.69 -61.48 -14.66
CA GLU A 180 -0.55 -60.59 -14.92
C GLU A 180 -0.92 -59.16 -15.38
N ASN A 181 -2.22 -58.81 -15.44
CA ASN A 181 -2.71 -57.55 -16.04
C ASN A 181 -3.20 -56.49 -15.03
N GLU A 182 -3.57 -56.84 -13.80
CA GLU A 182 -3.82 -55.87 -12.72
C GLU A 182 -2.49 -55.35 -12.11
N PHE A 183 -1.45 -56.18 -12.15
CA PHE A 183 -0.13 -55.88 -11.61
C PHE A 183 0.56 -54.67 -12.30
N LYS A 184 0.35 -54.48 -13.61
CA LYS A 184 0.91 -53.32 -14.34
C LYS A 184 0.21 -52.00 -14.01
N LYS A 185 -1.09 -52.04 -13.72
CA LYS A 185 -1.89 -50.85 -13.36
C LYS A 185 -1.58 -50.37 -11.95
N VAL A 186 -1.49 -51.32 -11.00
CA VAL A 186 -1.06 -51.05 -9.62
C VAL A 186 0.38 -50.50 -9.60
N ILE A 187 1.30 -51.02 -10.41
CA ILE A 187 2.68 -50.50 -10.51
C ILE A 187 2.75 -49.07 -11.07
N GLU A 188 1.87 -48.65 -11.98
CA GLU A 188 1.90 -47.30 -12.54
C GLU A 188 1.31 -46.25 -11.58
N GLU A 189 0.22 -46.58 -10.88
CA GLU A 189 -0.40 -45.73 -9.85
C GLU A 189 0.46 -45.68 -8.57
N ASP A 190 1.02 -46.81 -8.12
CA ASP A 190 1.98 -46.88 -7.03
C ASP A 190 3.30 -46.19 -7.38
N LYS A 191 3.78 -46.25 -8.63
CA LYS A 191 4.98 -45.48 -9.03
C LYS A 191 4.79 -44.00 -8.81
N ILE A 192 3.64 -43.42 -9.16
CA ILE A 192 3.40 -41.98 -9.00
C ILE A 192 3.26 -41.63 -7.51
N SER A 193 2.55 -42.44 -6.72
CA SER A 193 2.41 -42.27 -5.27
C SER A 193 3.76 -42.42 -4.53
N ILE A 194 4.53 -43.45 -4.86
CA ILE A 194 5.88 -43.71 -4.32
C ILE A 194 6.86 -42.63 -4.78
N LEU A 195 6.84 -42.20 -6.05
CA LEU A 195 7.68 -41.10 -6.54
C LEU A 195 7.32 -39.77 -5.88
N ASN A 196 6.05 -39.49 -5.62
CA ASN A 196 5.62 -38.28 -4.92
C ASN A 196 5.99 -38.33 -3.42
N SER A 197 5.84 -39.50 -2.78
CA SER A 197 6.29 -39.74 -1.41
C SER A 197 7.81 -39.63 -1.29
N MET A 198 8.56 -40.13 -2.27
CA MET A 198 10.02 -40.01 -2.35
C MET A 198 10.48 -38.58 -2.65
N LYS A 199 9.71 -37.79 -3.43
CA LYS A 199 9.99 -36.36 -3.68
C LYS A 199 9.79 -35.48 -2.46
N ASN A 200 8.90 -35.87 -1.56
CA ASN A 200 8.61 -35.14 -0.33
C ASN A 200 9.33 -35.72 0.89
N LEU A 201 10.13 -36.77 0.73
CA LEU A 201 10.80 -37.48 1.82
C LEU A 201 11.67 -36.52 2.65
N ASP A 202 12.58 -35.78 2.02
CA ASP A 202 13.43 -34.83 2.74
C ASP A 202 12.60 -33.76 3.45
N LYS A 203 11.50 -33.28 2.84
CA LYS A 203 10.62 -32.29 3.48
C LYS A 203 9.89 -32.86 4.69
N ASP A 204 9.43 -34.12 4.63
CA ASP A 204 8.77 -34.81 5.75
C ASP A 204 9.76 -35.06 6.90
N MET A 205 11.00 -35.42 6.58
CA MET A 205 12.07 -35.56 7.57
C MET A 205 12.45 -34.23 8.21
N LEU A 206 12.58 -33.16 7.43
CA LEU A 206 12.82 -31.82 7.95
C LEU A 206 11.62 -31.33 8.78
N ALA A 207 10.38 -31.62 8.38
CA ALA A 207 9.19 -31.32 9.16
C ALA A 207 9.17 -32.06 10.50
N LYS A 208 9.63 -33.32 10.54
CA LYS A 208 9.84 -34.05 11.79
C LYS A 208 10.89 -33.39 12.68
N ILE A 209 12.01 -32.94 12.11
CA ILE A 209 13.06 -32.23 12.86
C ILE A 209 12.51 -30.93 13.46
N VAL A 210 11.77 -30.15 12.68
CA VAL A 210 11.09 -28.93 13.17
C VAL A 210 10.10 -29.28 14.28
N TRP A 211 9.29 -30.33 14.11
CA TRP A 211 8.33 -30.79 15.11
C TRP A 211 9.02 -31.16 16.43
N ILE A 212 10.10 -31.95 16.39
CA ILE A 212 10.87 -32.33 17.57
C ILE A 212 11.52 -31.11 18.21
N ALA A 213 12.10 -30.21 17.41
CA ALA A 213 12.73 -29.00 17.92
C ALA A 213 11.73 -28.13 18.69
N VAL A 214 10.56 -27.84 18.10
CA VAL A 214 9.51 -27.03 18.76
C VAL A 214 8.99 -27.74 20.01
N LYS A 215 8.74 -29.06 19.93
CA LYS A 215 8.27 -29.87 21.07
C LYS A 215 9.26 -29.85 22.24
N SER A 216 10.54 -30.11 21.97
CA SER A 216 11.61 -30.16 22.97
C SER A 216 11.95 -28.78 23.52
N TYR A 217 11.79 -27.73 22.71
CA TYR A 217 11.91 -26.37 23.20
C TYR A 217 10.88 -26.05 24.30
N GLY A 218 9.69 -26.66 24.21
CA GLY A 218 8.67 -26.68 25.26
C GLY A 218 7.61 -25.58 25.15
N LYS A 219 7.71 -24.71 24.14
CA LYS A 219 6.73 -23.68 23.78
C LYS A 219 6.82 -23.40 22.29
N LEU A 220 5.85 -22.65 21.75
CA LEU A 220 5.90 -22.16 20.37
C LEU A 220 7.11 -21.22 20.18
N PHE A 221 7.63 -21.17 18.96
CA PHE A 221 8.72 -20.28 18.57
C PHE A 221 8.25 -18.84 18.40
N THR A 222 7.01 -18.66 17.92
CA THR A 222 6.38 -17.34 17.85
C THR A 222 6.20 -16.79 19.27
N PRO A 223 6.67 -15.56 19.56
CA PRO A 223 6.48 -14.96 20.86
C PRO A 223 5.00 -14.70 21.12
N LYS A 224 4.60 -14.73 22.40
CA LYS A 224 3.21 -14.48 22.75
C LYS A 224 2.90 -13.00 22.64
N ASN A 225 1.62 -12.67 22.47
CA ASN A 225 1.20 -11.27 22.42
C ASN A 225 1.60 -10.54 23.71
N GLU A 226 1.50 -11.20 24.86
CA GLU A 226 1.84 -10.64 26.17
C GLU A 226 3.32 -10.25 26.32
N ASP A 227 4.18 -10.80 25.47
CA ASP A 227 5.62 -10.49 25.47
C ASP A 227 5.95 -9.24 24.62
N MET A 228 4.96 -8.70 23.89
CA MET A 228 5.16 -7.58 22.94
C MET A 228 5.02 -6.22 23.62
N PRO A 229 5.87 -5.23 23.27
CA PRO A 229 5.90 -3.93 23.96
C PRO A 229 4.59 -3.13 23.89
N SER A 230 3.83 -3.23 22.80
CA SER A 230 2.55 -2.52 22.67
C SER A 230 1.36 -3.33 23.18
N PHE A 231 1.56 -4.52 23.73
CA PHE A 231 0.46 -5.33 24.22
C PHE A 231 -0.20 -4.71 25.46
N VAL A 232 -1.51 -4.50 25.35
CA VAL A 232 -2.39 -4.18 26.48
C VAL A 232 -3.64 -5.04 26.43
N ASN A 233 -4.31 -5.22 27.57
CA ASN A 233 -5.48 -6.08 27.70
C ASN A 233 -6.69 -5.34 28.30
N GLY A 234 -7.87 -5.94 28.15
CA GLY A 234 -9.11 -5.47 28.78
C GLY A 234 -9.46 -4.02 28.46
N GLU A 235 -9.77 -3.25 29.51
CA GLU A 235 -10.26 -1.87 29.43
C GLU A 235 -9.26 -0.90 28.79
N GLU A 236 -7.95 -1.13 28.98
CA GLU A 236 -6.90 -0.28 28.42
C GLU A 236 -6.86 -0.37 26.89
N LYS A 237 -7.02 -1.59 26.35
CA LYS A 237 -7.09 -1.81 24.89
C LYS A 237 -8.29 -1.08 24.29
N GLU A 238 -9.46 -1.15 24.94
CA GLU A 238 -10.67 -0.44 24.49
C GLU A 238 -10.49 1.08 24.50
N ALA A 239 -9.80 1.61 25.53
CA ALA A 239 -9.49 3.03 25.61
C ALA A 239 -8.57 3.49 24.47
N ILE A 240 -7.52 2.71 24.15
CA ILE A 240 -6.61 3.01 23.02
C ILE A 240 -7.36 3.00 21.70
N ILE A 241 -8.18 1.97 21.44
CA ILE A 241 -8.99 1.88 20.20
C ILE A 241 -9.88 3.12 20.05
N LYS A 242 -10.54 3.55 21.12
CA LYS A 242 -11.39 4.74 21.11
C LYS A 242 -10.60 6.03 20.85
N ASN A 243 -9.41 6.15 21.42
CA ASN A 243 -8.52 7.30 21.19
C ASN A 243 -8.03 7.32 19.74
N ASP A 244 -7.69 6.16 19.17
CA ASP A 244 -7.29 6.03 17.76
C ASP A 244 -8.43 6.39 16.80
N GLU A 245 -9.66 5.99 17.09
CA GLU A 245 -10.84 6.40 16.34
C GLU A 245 -11.06 7.93 16.40
N ALA A 246 -10.90 8.52 17.59
CA ALA A 246 -10.99 9.97 17.77
C ALA A 246 -9.89 10.71 16.98
N PHE A 247 -8.67 10.18 16.98
CA PHE A 247 -7.55 10.74 16.22
C PHE A 247 -7.75 10.63 14.71
N ARG A 248 -8.26 9.51 14.20
CA ARG A 248 -8.66 9.35 12.78
C ARG A 248 -9.74 10.36 12.40
N SER A 249 -10.75 10.54 13.25
CA SER A 249 -11.79 11.56 13.04
C SER A 249 -11.22 12.98 13.02
N LEU A 250 -10.22 13.28 13.86
CA LEU A 250 -9.51 14.57 13.82
C LEU A 250 -8.78 14.78 12.48
N LYS A 251 -8.05 13.78 11.97
CA LYS A 251 -7.39 13.82 10.65
C LYS A 251 -8.41 14.03 9.51
N ASP A 252 -9.53 13.30 9.53
CA ASP A 252 -10.60 13.47 8.54
C ASP A 252 -11.21 14.86 8.56
N ASN A 253 -11.43 15.41 9.76
CA ASN A 253 -11.96 16.76 9.92
C ASN A 253 -10.96 17.82 9.45
N LEU A 254 -9.66 17.62 9.68
CA LEU A 254 -8.61 18.50 9.14
C LEU A 254 -8.64 18.55 7.61
N LEU A 255 -8.75 17.39 6.95
CA LEU A 255 -8.85 17.32 5.50
C LEU A 255 -10.10 18.04 4.97
N LYS A 256 -11.25 17.88 5.65
CA LYS A 256 -12.49 18.60 5.31
C LYS A 256 -12.30 20.12 5.45
N THR A 257 -11.76 20.60 6.58
CA THR A 257 -11.52 22.03 6.79
C THR A 257 -10.50 22.59 5.80
N GLU A 258 -9.46 21.83 5.42
CA GLU A 258 -8.51 22.26 4.39
C GLU A 258 -9.20 22.48 3.04
N ASN A 259 -10.10 21.56 2.66
CA ASN A 259 -10.88 21.67 1.43
C ASN A 259 -11.85 22.86 1.46
N GLU A 260 -12.46 23.15 2.62
CA GLU A 260 -13.30 24.33 2.81
C GLU A 260 -12.49 25.63 2.67
N VAL A 261 -11.29 25.70 3.26
CA VAL A 261 -10.38 26.85 3.10
C VAL A 261 -10.00 27.04 1.62
N LYS A 262 -9.66 25.96 0.90
CA LYS A 262 -9.36 26.00 -0.54
C LYS A 262 -10.55 26.51 -1.35
N LYS A 263 -11.76 26.07 -1.01
CA LYS A 263 -13.00 26.55 -1.65
C LYS A 263 -13.21 28.05 -1.42
N CYS A 264 -13.07 28.53 -0.18
CA CYS A 264 -13.18 29.96 0.12
C CYS A 264 -12.16 30.80 -0.66
N ILE A 265 -10.92 30.31 -0.82
CA ILE A 265 -9.90 30.99 -1.64
C ILE A 265 -10.37 31.13 -3.09
N ASN A 266 -10.85 30.04 -3.69
CA ASN A 266 -11.34 30.05 -5.08
C ASN A 266 -12.55 30.99 -5.25
N ASP A 267 -13.47 31.01 -4.28
CA ASP A 267 -14.65 31.88 -4.31
C ASP A 267 -14.26 33.36 -4.19
N ILE A 268 -13.26 33.69 -3.36
CA ILE A 268 -12.69 35.05 -3.25
C ILE A 268 -12.05 35.47 -4.58
N GLU A 269 -11.25 34.61 -5.21
CA GLU A 269 -10.60 34.91 -6.49
C GLU A 269 -11.62 35.13 -7.60
N LYS A 270 -12.68 34.32 -7.66
CA LYS A 270 -13.77 34.51 -8.60
C LYS A 270 -14.46 35.86 -8.40
N ASN A 271 -14.80 36.19 -7.15
CA ASN A 271 -15.44 37.46 -6.82
C ASN A 271 -14.54 38.65 -7.18
N GLU A 272 -13.23 38.55 -6.94
CA GLU A 272 -12.26 39.58 -7.34
C GLU A 272 -12.18 39.80 -8.85
N ASN A 273 -12.25 38.72 -9.65
CA ASN A 273 -12.30 38.81 -11.10
C ASN A 273 -13.59 39.49 -11.58
N ASP A 274 -14.73 39.15 -10.99
CA ASP A 274 -16.03 39.77 -11.30
C ASP A 274 -16.03 41.26 -10.94
N LEU A 275 -15.50 41.62 -9.76
CA LEU A 275 -15.38 43.01 -9.30
C LEU A 275 -14.48 43.83 -10.24
N ASN A 276 -13.35 43.26 -10.69
CA ASN A 276 -12.45 43.89 -11.65
C ASN A 276 -13.10 44.09 -13.03
N LYS A 277 -13.88 43.10 -13.49
CA LYS A 277 -14.62 43.18 -14.76
C LYS A 277 -15.68 44.27 -14.71
N GLU A 278 -16.46 44.31 -13.64
CA GLU A 278 -17.53 45.30 -13.48
C GLU A 278 -16.99 46.71 -13.26
N ASN A 279 -15.87 46.89 -12.55
CA ASN A 279 -15.18 48.18 -12.43
C ASN A 279 -14.69 48.70 -13.79
N LYS A 280 -14.16 47.83 -14.66
CA LYS A 280 -13.75 48.24 -16.02
C LYS A 280 -14.95 48.74 -16.83
N ASN A 281 -16.09 48.06 -16.72
CA ASN A 281 -17.33 48.42 -17.39
C ASN A 281 -17.86 49.78 -16.88
N LEU A 282 -17.92 49.95 -15.56
CA LEU A 282 -18.31 51.22 -14.92
C LEU A 282 -17.45 52.39 -15.41
N ASN A 283 -16.12 52.22 -15.40
CA ASN A 283 -15.19 53.24 -15.86
C ASN A 283 -15.40 53.62 -17.34
N SER A 284 -15.72 52.64 -18.20
CA SER A 284 -16.06 52.95 -19.60
C SER A 284 -17.35 53.75 -19.74
N LYS A 285 -18.38 53.46 -18.93
CA LYS A 285 -19.66 54.19 -18.95
C LYS A 285 -19.51 55.62 -18.43
N ILE A 286 -18.74 55.81 -17.35
CA ILE A 286 -18.40 57.14 -16.84
C ILE A 286 -17.70 57.98 -17.91
N LYS A 287 -16.81 57.36 -18.71
CA LYS A 287 -16.14 58.04 -19.82
C LYS A 287 -17.13 58.47 -20.93
N ILE A 288 -18.12 57.62 -21.24
CA ILE A 288 -19.18 57.95 -22.21
C ILE A 288 -19.97 59.18 -21.73
N ILE A 289 -20.42 59.19 -20.47
CA ILE A 289 -21.17 60.34 -19.92
C ILE A 289 -20.33 61.63 -20.00
N LYS A 290 -19.06 61.60 -19.57
CA LYS A 290 -18.19 62.78 -19.61
C LYS A 290 -18.03 63.35 -21.03
N ASN A 291 -17.92 62.47 -22.03
CA ASN A 291 -17.85 62.89 -23.43
C ASN A 291 -19.17 63.49 -23.90
N SER A 292 -20.31 62.84 -23.61
CA SER A 292 -21.63 63.35 -23.96
C SER A 292 -21.93 64.70 -23.31
N GLU A 293 -21.53 64.91 -22.05
CA GLU A 293 -21.68 66.19 -21.35
C GLU A 293 -20.88 67.30 -22.03
N LYS A 294 -19.64 67.00 -22.46
CA LYS A 294 -18.84 67.95 -23.21
C LYS A 294 -19.50 68.31 -24.55
N ASP A 295 -19.96 67.32 -25.30
CA ASP A 295 -20.64 67.54 -26.59
C ASP A 295 -21.91 68.38 -26.43
N ILE A 296 -22.71 68.13 -25.38
CA ILE A 296 -23.92 68.91 -25.08
C ILE A 296 -23.55 70.37 -24.82
N ILE A 297 -22.52 70.64 -24.01
CA ILE A 297 -22.05 72.01 -23.73
C ILE A 297 -21.60 72.70 -25.03
N ASP A 298 -20.85 72.01 -25.89
CA ASP A 298 -20.38 72.55 -27.16
C ASP A 298 -21.57 72.88 -28.11
N LEU A 299 -22.57 72.01 -28.18
CA LEU A 299 -23.81 72.22 -28.95
C LEU A 299 -24.66 73.37 -28.38
N GLU A 300 -24.76 73.51 -27.06
CA GLU A 300 -25.46 74.62 -26.40
C GLU A 300 -24.80 75.97 -26.71
N ASN A 301 -23.47 76.03 -26.68
CA ASN A 301 -22.71 77.21 -27.06
C ASN A 301 -22.94 77.60 -28.54
N LEU A 302 -22.93 76.61 -29.44
CA LEU A 302 -23.19 76.83 -30.87
C LEU A 302 -24.61 77.32 -31.10
N LYS A 303 -25.60 76.69 -30.48
CA LYS A 303 -27.00 77.11 -30.52
C LYS A 303 -27.15 78.58 -30.11
N LYS A 304 -26.52 78.98 -29.00
CA LYS A 304 -26.56 80.36 -28.52
C LYS A 304 -25.97 81.35 -29.54
N SER A 305 -24.85 81.01 -30.18
CA SER A 305 -24.26 81.83 -31.24
C SER A 305 -25.19 81.98 -32.44
N LEU A 306 -25.86 80.90 -32.87
CA LEU A 306 -26.82 80.92 -33.97
C LEU A 306 -28.11 81.69 -33.62
N GLU A 307 -28.56 81.64 -32.36
CA GLU A 307 -29.69 82.44 -31.87
C GLU A 307 -29.38 83.94 -31.91
N GLU A 308 -28.16 84.34 -31.53
CA GLU A 308 -27.67 85.72 -31.64
C GLU A 308 -27.59 86.18 -33.11
N GLU A 309 -27.06 85.34 -34.00
CA GLU A 309 -27.02 85.63 -35.45
C GLU A 309 -28.43 85.77 -36.04
N LYS A 310 -29.32 84.82 -35.74
CA LYS A 310 -30.73 84.87 -36.16
C LYS A 310 -31.40 86.17 -35.72
N LYS A 311 -31.16 86.61 -34.48
CA LYS A 311 -31.71 87.85 -33.95
C LYS A 311 -31.27 89.06 -34.78
N LEU A 312 -29.97 89.19 -35.07
CA LEU A 312 -29.42 90.27 -35.91
C LEU A 312 -30.04 90.26 -37.32
N LYS A 313 -30.23 89.08 -37.92
CA LYS A 313 -30.84 88.93 -39.25
C LYS A 313 -32.34 89.27 -39.23
N CYS A 314 -33.07 88.89 -38.18
CA CYS A 314 -34.47 89.27 -37.99
C CYS A 314 -34.65 90.79 -37.80
N GLU A 315 -33.77 91.43 -37.02
CA GLU A 315 -33.73 92.90 -36.89
C GLU A 315 -33.48 93.56 -38.26
N LYS A 316 -32.58 93.00 -39.08
CA LYS A 316 -32.35 93.47 -40.46
C LYS A 316 -33.58 93.33 -41.37
N LEU A 317 -34.33 92.23 -41.26
CA LEU A 317 -35.59 92.04 -42.00
C LEU A 317 -36.66 93.08 -41.60
N GLN A 318 -36.77 93.42 -40.31
CA GLN A 318 -37.68 94.48 -39.85
C GLN A 318 -37.32 95.84 -40.45
N ILE A 319 -36.03 96.18 -40.51
CA ILE A 319 -35.55 97.40 -41.15
C ILE A 319 -35.94 97.44 -42.65
N PHE A 320 -35.79 96.32 -43.35
CA PHE A 320 -36.22 96.21 -44.75
C PHE A 320 -37.75 96.39 -44.92
N GLU A 321 -38.56 95.84 -44.02
CA GLU A 321 -40.02 96.04 -44.04
C GLU A 321 -40.44 97.50 -43.82
N GLU A 322 -39.71 98.24 -42.98
CA GLU A 322 -39.92 99.67 -42.77
C GLU A 322 -39.52 100.50 -44.00
N GLN A 323 -38.36 100.21 -44.60
CA GLN A 323 -37.85 100.89 -45.80
C GLN A 323 -38.76 100.68 -47.03
N ARG A 324 -39.40 99.52 -47.15
CA ARG A 324 -40.32 99.16 -48.25
C ARG A 324 -41.46 100.16 -48.45
N LYS A 325 -41.84 100.92 -47.41
CA LYS A 325 -42.99 101.84 -47.44
C LYS A 325 -42.74 103.13 -48.24
N ASN A 326 -41.49 103.46 -48.58
CA ASN A 326 -41.09 104.79 -49.07
C ASN A 326 -40.24 104.81 -50.36
N LEU A 327 -40.17 103.72 -51.14
CA LEU A 327 -39.24 103.56 -52.27
C LEU A 327 -39.91 103.59 -53.65
N ASN A 328 -39.12 103.92 -54.70
CA ASN A 328 -39.53 103.82 -56.11
C ASN A 328 -39.40 102.37 -56.64
N LEU A 329 -39.93 102.10 -57.86
CA LEU A 329 -40.07 100.73 -58.38
C LEU A 329 -38.73 99.98 -58.57
N GLU A 330 -37.65 100.69 -58.88
CA GLU A 330 -36.35 100.10 -59.21
C GLU A 330 -35.52 99.82 -57.94
N GLU A 331 -35.56 100.72 -56.96
CA GLU A 331 -34.97 100.53 -55.63
C GLU A 331 -35.70 99.44 -54.83
N LEU A 332 -37.01 99.29 -55.05
CA LEU A 332 -37.82 98.25 -54.43
C LEU A 332 -37.38 96.84 -54.86
N ASN A 333 -37.04 96.63 -56.15
CA ASN A 333 -36.61 95.33 -56.65
C ASN A 333 -35.28 94.88 -56.02
N LEU A 334 -34.30 95.77 -55.91
CA LEU A 334 -33.01 95.49 -55.27
C LEU A 334 -33.16 95.18 -53.76
N LEU A 335 -34.01 95.95 -53.05
CA LEU A 335 -34.32 95.69 -51.65
C LEU A 335 -35.01 94.33 -51.45
N MET A 336 -35.91 93.95 -52.37
CA MET A 336 -36.63 92.69 -52.31
C MET A 336 -35.71 91.48 -52.56
N GLU A 337 -34.71 91.58 -53.43
CA GLU A 337 -33.68 90.54 -53.61
C GLU A 337 -32.86 90.32 -52.34
N GLU A 338 -32.39 91.40 -51.70
CA GLU A 338 -31.67 91.28 -50.42
C GLU A 338 -32.57 90.77 -49.28
N TYR A 339 -33.83 91.18 -49.26
CA TYR A 339 -34.83 90.71 -48.31
C TYR A 339 -35.06 89.19 -48.43
N GLU A 340 -35.26 88.68 -49.64
CA GLU A 340 -35.42 87.24 -49.87
C GLU A 340 -34.18 86.46 -49.46
N LYS A 341 -32.98 86.98 -49.75
CA LYS A 341 -31.73 86.36 -49.32
C LYS A 341 -31.62 86.26 -47.81
N VAL A 342 -31.84 87.36 -47.07
CA VAL A 342 -31.78 87.35 -45.60
C VAL A 342 -32.89 86.48 -45.01
N LYS A 343 -34.06 86.42 -45.64
CA LYS A 343 -35.16 85.54 -45.21
C LYS A 343 -34.81 84.06 -45.36
N LEU A 344 -34.14 83.68 -46.45
CA LEU A 344 -33.60 82.32 -46.64
C LEU A 344 -32.53 82.01 -45.58
N GLU A 345 -31.60 82.93 -45.31
CA GLU A 345 -30.59 82.78 -44.26
C GLU A 345 -31.23 82.55 -42.87
N VAL A 346 -32.28 83.29 -42.52
CA VAL A 346 -33.04 83.08 -41.26
C VAL A 346 -33.72 81.72 -41.21
N PHE A 347 -34.25 81.24 -42.35
CA PHE A 347 -34.85 79.92 -42.45
C PHE A 347 -33.80 78.82 -42.25
N ASP A 348 -32.64 78.94 -42.90
CA ASP A 348 -31.53 78.00 -42.77
C ASP A 348 -30.99 77.94 -41.34
N ILE A 349 -30.71 79.10 -40.72
CA ILE A 349 -30.29 79.19 -39.31
C ILE A 349 -31.36 78.57 -38.39
N THR A 350 -32.65 78.77 -38.68
CA THR A 350 -33.72 78.17 -37.88
C THR A 350 -33.74 76.64 -37.98
N ASN A 351 -33.50 76.09 -39.16
CA ASN A 351 -33.38 74.65 -39.34
C ASN A 351 -32.15 74.09 -38.63
N GLU A 352 -31.01 74.78 -38.69
CA GLU A 352 -29.80 74.39 -37.96
C GLU A 352 -30.02 74.38 -36.44
N ILE A 353 -30.65 75.42 -35.88
CA ILE A 353 -31.01 75.48 -34.46
C ILE A 353 -31.91 74.28 -34.08
N ASN A 354 -32.91 73.96 -34.90
CA ASN A 354 -33.81 72.83 -34.64
C ASN A 354 -33.08 71.48 -34.68
N ASN A 355 -32.14 71.31 -35.61
CA ASN A 355 -31.28 70.13 -35.69
C ASN A 355 -30.41 69.98 -34.44
N ILE A 356 -29.79 71.08 -33.99
CA ILE A 356 -28.98 71.10 -32.75
C ILE A 356 -29.86 70.74 -31.54
N ILE A 357 -31.08 71.27 -31.45
CA ILE A 357 -32.02 70.93 -30.37
C ILE A 357 -32.35 69.43 -30.36
N HIS A 358 -32.58 68.82 -31.53
CA HIS A 358 -32.81 67.38 -31.63
C HIS A 358 -31.58 66.58 -31.18
N GLU A 359 -30.38 67.00 -31.58
CA GLU A 359 -29.14 66.33 -31.19
C GLU A 359 -28.88 66.43 -29.68
N ILE A 360 -29.09 67.60 -29.08
CA ILE A 360 -29.02 67.81 -27.62
C ILE A 360 -30.03 66.91 -26.90
N THR A 361 -31.25 66.81 -27.41
CA THR A 361 -32.31 65.98 -26.81
C THR A 361 -31.91 64.50 -26.83
N TYR A 362 -31.44 64.01 -27.96
CA TYR A 362 -30.96 62.64 -28.11
C TYR A 362 -29.76 62.33 -27.19
N LYS A 363 -28.76 63.21 -27.14
CA LYS A 363 -27.59 63.04 -26.24
C LYS A 363 -27.98 63.05 -24.76
N ASN A 364 -28.97 63.87 -24.37
CA ASN A 364 -29.50 63.87 -23.01
C ASN A 364 -30.23 62.56 -22.66
N GLU A 365 -31.02 62.01 -23.57
CA GLU A 365 -31.68 60.72 -23.37
C GLU A 365 -30.67 59.59 -23.20
N LEU A 366 -29.66 59.54 -24.09
CA LEU A 366 -28.54 58.58 -23.98
C LEU A 366 -27.80 58.72 -22.64
N ARG A 367 -27.54 59.95 -22.19
CA ARG A 367 -26.89 60.23 -20.90
C ARG A 367 -27.73 59.71 -19.74
N ASN A 368 -29.04 59.97 -19.73
CA ASN A 368 -29.92 59.51 -18.66
C ASN A 368 -29.97 57.98 -18.57
N ASN A 369 -30.13 57.30 -19.71
CA ASN A 369 -30.11 55.83 -19.76
C ASN A 369 -28.77 55.27 -19.25
N THR A 370 -27.65 55.87 -19.65
CA THR A 370 -26.32 55.45 -19.19
C THR A 370 -26.14 55.68 -17.69
N LEU A 371 -26.75 56.73 -17.13
CA LEU A 371 -26.69 57.05 -15.70
C LEU A 371 -27.45 56.01 -14.86
N GLU A 372 -28.62 55.56 -15.33
CA GLU A 372 -29.37 54.47 -14.69
C GLU A 372 -28.53 53.18 -14.64
N GLU A 373 -27.91 52.82 -15.77
CA GLU A 373 -27.04 51.65 -15.83
C GLU A 373 -25.80 51.76 -14.94
N ILE A 374 -25.27 52.98 -14.72
CA ILE A 374 -24.17 53.24 -13.78
C ILE A 374 -24.64 52.96 -12.35
N ASN A 375 -25.80 53.48 -11.95
CA ASN A 375 -26.35 53.26 -10.61
C ASN A 375 -26.55 51.77 -10.33
N GLU A 376 -27.09 51.01 -11.29
CA GLU A 376 -27.26 49.56 -11.15
C GLU A 376 -25.91 48.84 -10.95
N LYS A 377 -24.88 49.27 -11.67
CA LYS A 377 -23.52 48.70 -11.57
C LYS A 377 -22.84 49.05 -10.26
N GLU A 378 -23.01 50.27 -9.76
CA GLU A 378 -22.51 50.67 -8.44
C GLU A 378 -23.15 49.84 -7.33
N GLU A 379 -24.45 49.59 -7.39
CA GLU A 379 -25.14 48.71 -6.44
C GLU A 379 -24.65 47.25 -6.52
N LEU A 380 -24.40 46.74 -7.72
CA LEU A 380 -23.80 45.40 -7.89
C LEU A 380 -22.39 45.32 -7.29
N LEU A 381 -21.55 46.34 -7.54
CA LEU A 381 -20.19 46.40 -7.00
C LEU A 381 -20.18 46.46 -5.46
N LYS A 382 -21.11 47.21 -4.85
CA LYS A 382 -21.29 47.21 -3.38
C LYS A 382 -21.62 45.81 -2.86
N LYS A 383 -22.55 45.10 -3.51
CA LYS A 383 -22.92 43.72 -3.12
C LYS A 383 -21.73 42.77 -3.20
N LEU A 384 -21.01 42.78 -4.33
CA LEU A 384 -19.81 41.96 -4.53
C LEU A 384 -18.72 42.27 -3.50
N SER A 385 -18.49 43.55 -3.19
CA SER A 385 -17.52 43.96 -2.18
C SER A 385 -17.88 43.46 -0.77
N ILE A 386 -19.16 43.53 -0.39
CA ILE A 386 -19.65 43.01 0.91
C ILE A 386 -19.49 41.49 0.97
N GLU A 387 -19.79 40.78 -0.12
CA GLU A 387 -19.63 39.33 -0.21
C GLU A 387 -18.15 38.92 -0.10
N LYS A 388 -17.24 39.61 -0.79
CA LYS A 388 -15.80 39.39 -0.67
C LYS A 388 -15.31 39.56 0.77
N GLU A 389 -15.76 40.60 1.47
CA GLU A 389 -15.38 40.83 2.88
C GLU A 389 -15.91 39.71 3.80
N LYS A 390 -17.12 39.22 3.56
CA LYS A 390 -17.68 38.08 4.31
C LYS A 390 -16.86 36.81 4.10
N LEU A 391 -16.55 36.48 2.85
CA LEU A 391 -15.72 35.31 2.51
C LEU A 391 -14.31 35.42 3.09
N ALA A 392 -13.71 36.62 3.09
CA ALA A 392 -12.40 36.84 3.71
C ALA A 392 -12.42 36.56 5.23
N LYS A 393 -13.45 37.05 5.95
CA LYS A 393 -13.62 36.76 7.38
C LYS A 393 -13.89 35.29 7.67
N GLU A 394 -14.63 34.61 6.79
CA GLU A 394 -14.88 33.16 6.91
C GLU A 394 -13.60 32.36 6.69
N LYS A 395 -12.81 32.71 5.66
CA LYS A 395 -11.49 32.11 5.40
C LYS A 395 -10.57 32.25 6.61
N GLU A 396 -10.45 33.44 7.20
CA GLU A 396 -9.59 33.66 8.37
C GLU A 396 -9.98 32.76 9.55
N LYS A 397 -11.29 32.66 9.85
CA LYS A 397 -11.79 31.76 10.91
C LYS A 397 -11.49 30.30 10.63
N LEU A 398 -11.72 29.83 9.40
CA LEU A 398 -11.45 28.45 9.02
C LEU A 398 -9.95 28.15 9.06
N GLN A 399 -9.10 29.10 8.67
CA GLN A 399 -7.64 28.97 8.76
C GLN A 399 -7.15 28.89 10.21
N GLU A 400 -7.70 29.71 11.11
CA GLU A 400 -7.38 29.65 12.54
C GLU A 400 -7.76 28.29 13.14
N ILE A 401 -8.98 27.81 12.84
CA ILE A 401 -9.45 26.48 13.28
C ILE A 401 -8.55 25.37 12.71
N PHE A 402 -8.19 25.46 11.43
CA PHE A 402 -7.32 24.48 10.78
C PHE A 402 -5.94 24.42 11.44
N LEU A 403 -5.30 25.58 11.68
CA LEU A 403 -3.98 25.64 12.31
C LEU A 403 -4.01 25.07 13.73
N SER A 404 -5.00 25.46 14.55
CA SER A 404 -5.14 24.95 15.91
C SER A 404 -5.34 23.44 15.95
N LYS A 405 -6.23 22.90 15.10
CA LYS A 405 -6.45 21.44 15.02
C LYS A 405 -5.25 20.69 14.46
N LYS A 406 -4.47 21.33 13.57
CA LYS A 406 -3.25 20.75 13.00
C LYS A 406 -2.17 20.64 14.07
N GLU A 407 -2.02 21.66 14.92
CA GLU A 407 -1.13 21.61 16.08
C GLU A 407 -1.54 20.50 17.05
N GLU A 408 -2.84 20.39 17.37
CA GLU A 408 -3.38 19.30 18.19
C GLU A 408 -3.07 17.91 17.59
N ALA A 409 -3.32 17.73 16.29
CA ALA A 409 -3.04 16.47 15.61
C ALA A 409 -1.53 16.13 15.61
N ASN A 410 -0.67 17.11 15.35
CA ASN A 410 0.78 16.92 15.37
C ASN A 410 1.28 16.57 16.78
N GLN A 411 0.68 17.16 17.82
CA GLN A 411 1.02 16.85 19.20
C GLN A 411 0.65 15.41 19.54
N ILE A 412 -0.59 14.98 19.25
CA ILE A 412 -1.04 13.60 19.48
C ILE A 412 -0.16 12.61 18.71
N GLU A 413 0.17 12.92 17.46
CA GLU A 413 1.06 12.10 16.64
C GLU A 413 2.45 11.96 17.27
N SER A 414 3.05 13.08 17.70
CA SER A 414 4.35 13.08 18.34
C SER A 414 4.35 12.30 19.65
N GLU A 415 3.31 12.46 20.48
CA GLU A 415 3.17 11.75 21.76
C GLU A 415 3.05 10.24 21.54
N LYS A 416 2.17 9.80 20.64
CA LYS A 416 1.99 8.38 20.30
C LYS A 416 3.27 7.76 19.72
N ARG A 417 3.95 8.48 18.82
CA ARG A 417 5.23 8.04 18.23
C ARG A 417 6.31 7.87 19.30
N CYS A 418 6.46 8.85 20.20
CA CYS A 418 7.42 8.78 21.30
C CYS A 418 7.12 7.60 22.24
N GLU A 419 5.85 7.36 22.54
CA GLU A 419 5.43 6.23 23.40
C GLU A 419 5.82 4.88 22.78
N ILE A 420 5.49 4.67 21.50
CA ILE A 420 5.84 3.43 20.77
C ILE A 420 7.35 3.23 20.74
N PHE A 421 8.11 4.24 20.30
CA PHE A 421 9.57 4.13 20.19
C PHE A 421 10.28 4.01 21.54
N SER A 422 9.73 4.60 22.62
CA SER A 422 10.27 4.38 23.96
C SER A 422 10.12 2.93 24.37
N ARG A 423 8.93 2.33 24.19
CA ARG A 423 8.70 0.91 24.50
C ARG A 423 9.61 0.00 23.68
N TRP A 424 9.75 0.29 22.39
CA TRP A 424 10.63 -0.46 21.49
C TRP A 424 12.09 -0.34 21.92
N LYS A 425 12.56 0.84 22.30
CA LYS A 425 13.93 1.04 22.77
C LYS A 425 14.22 0.30 24.08
N ASP A 426 13.25 0.26 24.98
CA ASP A 426 13.36 -0.46 26.26
C ASP A 426 13.37 -1.98 26.07
N THR A 427 12.69 -2.48 25.02
CA THR A 427 12.56 -3.93 24.75
C THR A 427 13.64 -4.45 23.80
N PHE A 428 13.93 -3.70 22.74
CA PHE A 428 14.78 -4.07 21.62
C PHE A 428 16.08 -3.27 21.63
N ASP A 429 16.92 -3.50 22.63
CA ASP A 429 18.16 -2.74 22.85
C ASP A 429 19.15 -2.78 21.67
N ARG A 430 19.08 -3.77 20.77
CA ARG A 430 19.91 -3.88 19.56
C ARG A 430 19.47 -2.93 18.44
N PHE A 431 18.28 -2.37 18.53
CA PHE A 431 17.73 -1.53 17.48
C PHE A 431 18.18 -0.08 17.60
N ILE A 432 18.42 0.51 16.43
CA ILE A 432 18.57 1.94 16.23
C ILE A 432 17.39 2.34 15.36
N ILE A 433 16.56 3.23 15.88
CA ILE A 433 15.35 3.75 15.23
C ILE A 433 15.41 5.26 15.39
N GLU A 434 15.41 5.99 14.28
CA GLU A 434 15.28 7.44 14.24
C GLU A 434 13.81 7.83 14.06
N ASP A 435 13.43 9.01 14.54
CA ASP A 435 12.03 9.47 14.52
C ASP A 435 11.45 9.57 13.10
N THR A 436 12.33 9.70 12.10
CA THR A 436 12.01 9.81 10.67
C THR A 436 11.92 8.47 9.95
N ASP A 437 12.35 7.36 10.56
CA ASP A 437 12.51 6.08 9.86
C ASP A 437 11.13 5.44 9.54
N ILE A 438 10.11 5.68 10.38
CA ILE A 438 8.80 5.03 10.21
C ILE A 438 7.67 6.08 10.25
N GLU A 439 7.42 6.74 9.11
CA GLU A 439 6.42 7.81 9.00
C GLU A 439 5.03 7.39 9.50
N ASN A 440 4.56 6.20 9.13
CA ASN A 440 3.17 5.77 9.38
C ASN A 440 2.97 4.99 10.69
N ILE A 441 3.96 4.95 11.60
CA ILE A 441 3.90 4.12 12.81
C ILE A 441 2.66 4.39 13.67
N VAL A 442 2.17 5.64 13.69
CA VAL A 442 1.02 6.07 14.48
C VAL A 442 -0.33 5.62 13.91
N ASP A 443 -0.37 5.24 12.64
CA ASP A 443 -1.61 4.89 11.94
C ASP A 443 -1.97 3.41 12.12
N PHE A 444 -0.98 2.59 12.50
CA PHE A 444 -1.19 1.20 12.87
C PHE A 444 -2.06 1.08 14.11
N SER A 445 -3.03 0.18 14.02
CA SER A 445 -3.79 -0.29 15.17
C SER A 445 -2.87 -1.09 16.11
N ILE A 446 -3.29 -1.21 17.36
CA ILE A 446 -2.57 -2.02 18.34
C ILE A 446 -2.36 -3.48 17.90
N ASP A 447 -3.33 -4.06 17.18
CA ASP A 447 -3.20 -5.43 16.68
C ASP A 447 -2.14 -5.50 15.57
N GLU A 448 -2.07 -4.51 14.68
CA GLU A 448 -1.03 -4.44 13.63
C GLU A 448 0.37 -4.19 14.23
N LEU A 449 0.46 -3.32 15.24
CA LEU A 449 1.71 -3.09 15.99
C LEU A 449 2.22 -4.37 16.65
N ILE A 450 1.34 -5.16 17.29
CA ILE A 450 1.73 -6.44 17.90
C ILE A 450 2.32 -7.40 16.86
N GLU A 451 1.75 -7.45 15.65
CA GLU A 451 2.25 -8.34 14.59
C GLU A 451 3.61 -7.87 14.04
N ILE A 452 3.80 -6.56 13.89
CA ILE A 452 5.11 -5.95 13.58
C ILE A 452 6.13 -6.30 14.68
N GLU A 453 5.74 -6.11 15.94
CA GLU A 453 6.59 -6.36 17.11
C GLU A 453 7.04 -7.81 17.23
N LYS A 454 6.21 -8.79 16.84
CA LYS A 454 6.62 -10.21 16.81
C LYS A 454 7.75 -10.46 15.81
N CYS A 455 7.69 -9.82 14.65
CA CYS A 455 8.73 -9.94 13.63
C CYS A 455 10.01 -9.22 14.07
N LEU A 456 9.85 -8.04 14.66
CA LEU A 456 10.93 -7.28 15.30
C LEU A 456 11.57 -8.07 16.45
N TYR A 457 10.79 -8.80 17.25
CA TYR A 457 11.30 -9.69 18.28
C TYR A 457 12.17 -10.80 17.67
N GLU A 458 11.70 -11.41 16.59
CA GLU A 458 12.47 -12.44 15.87
C GLU A 458 13.82 -11.89 15.37
N LEU A 459 13.79 -10.72 14.73
CA LEU A 459 14.97 -9.99 14.25
C LEU A 459 15.92 -9.53 15.38
N HIS A 460 15.37 -9.08 16.51
CA HIS A 460 16.16 -8.62 17.65
C HIS A 460 16.91 -9.77 18.31
N PHE A 461 16.26 -10.92 18.49
CA PHE A 461 16.85 -12.01 19.26
C PHE A 461 17.65 -13.01 18.39
N THR A 462 17.67 -12.91 17.07
CA THR A 462 18.47 -13.81 16.21
C THR A 462 19.96 -13.50 16.30
N HIS A 463 20.83 -14.50 16.28
CA HIS A 463 22.28 -14.28 16.32
C HIS A 463 22.80 -13.77 14.98
N ASP A 464 22.16 -14.19 13.90
CA ASP A 464 22.39 -13.77 12.51
C ASP A 464 21.12 -13.12 11.94
N PRO A 465 21.04 -11.78 11.93
CA PRO A 465 19.91 -11.07 11.33
C PRO A 465 19.82 -11.22 9.82
N GLU A 466 20.95 -11.37 9.13
CA GLU A 466 20.99 -11.49 7.67
C GLU A 466 20.34 -12.81 7.20
N ALA A 467 20.36 -13.85 8.04
CA ALA A 467 19.65 -15.10 7.79
C ALA A 467 18.12 -14.94 7.64
N LEU A 468 17.53 -13.88 8.20
CA LEU A 468 16.09 -13.58 8.06
C LEU A 468 15.77 -12.78 6.80
N SER A 469 16.79 -12.24 6.12
CA SER A 469 16.65 -11.44 4.91
C SER A 469 16.18 -12.31 3.75
N ILE A 470 15.15 -11.86 3.01
CA ILE A 470 14.72 -12.51 1.76
C ILE A 470 15.40 -11.88 0.53
N GLY A 471 16.12 -10.78 0.71
CA GLY A 471 16.84 -10.09 -0.36
C GLY A 471 17.34 -8.70 0.04
N LEU A 472 17.78 -7.93 -0.97
CA LEU A 472 18.26 -6.57 -0.77
C LEU A 472 17.38 -5.57 -1.51
N VAL A 473 16.88 -4.56 -0.81
CA VAL A 473 16.27 -3.38 -1.42
C VAL A 473 17.34 -2.30 -1.62
N LYS A 474 17.20 -1.52 -2.70
CA LYS A 474 18.11 -0.43 -3.03
C LYS A 474 17.37 0.91 -3.00
N GLU A 475 17.83 1.81 -2.15
CA GLU A 475 17.37 3.20 -2.12
C GLU A 475 18.54 4.15 -2.41
N GLY A 476 18.48 4.84 -3.54
CA GLY A 476 19.57 5.68 -4.03
C GLY A 476 20.87 4.89 -4.25
N ARG A 477 21.86 5.06 -3.36
CA ARG A 477 23.15 4.35 -3.39
C ARG A 477 23.28 3.29 -2.31
N GLU A 478 22.37 3.28 -1.33
CA GLU A 478 22.41 2.34 -0.22
C GLU A 478 21.65 1.06 -0.55
N LYS A 479 21.96 0.00 0.19
CA LYS A 479 21.28 -1.28 0.13
C LYS A 479 20.89 -1.68 1.55
N TYR A 480 19.69 -2.22 1.68
CA TYR A 480 19.12 -2.66 2.95
C TYR A 480 18.62 -4.09 2.80
N ASP A 481 18.78 -4.86 3.86
CA ASP A 481 18.13 -6.14 4.01
C ASP A 481 16.64 -5.93 4.26
N TYR A 482 15.83 -6.88 3.83
CA TYR A 482 14.40 -6.81 4.08
C TYR A 482 13.79 -8.18 4.26
N PHE A 483 12.65 -8.20 4.96
CA PHE A 483 11.75 -9.35 4.97
C PHE A 483 10.30 -8.87 4.86
N GLU A 484 9.46 -9.75 4.34
CA GLU A 484 8.02 -9.58 4.26
C GLU A 484 7.33 -10.46 5.31
N ALA A 485 6.25 -9.94 5.90
CA ALA A 485 5.44 -10.67 6.86
C ALA A 485 3.94 -10.45 6.60
N VAL A 486 3.16 -11.50 6.86
CA VAL A 486 1.71 -11.50 6.79
C VAL A 486 1.15 -11.95 8.12
N SER A 487 0.32 -11.11 8.74
CA SER A 487 -0.41 -11.49 9.95
C SER A 487 -1.50 -12.51 9.67
N ASP A 488 -1.98 -13.18 10.73
CA ASP A 488 -3.11 -14.10 10.67
C ASP A 488 -4.42 -13.43 10.15
N LYS A 489 -4.51 -12.09 10.20
CA LYS A 489 -5.64 -11.30 9.73
C LYS A 489 -5.46 -10.75 8.30
N GLY A 490 -4.37 -11.08 7.62
CA GLY A 490 -4.08 -10.64 6.25
C GLY A 490 -3.52 -9.22 6.14
N PHE A 491 -3.12 -8.60 7.24
CA PHE A 491 -2.26 -7.41 7.22
C PHE A 491 -0.85 -7.82 6.78
N ASN A 492 -0.39 -7.22 5.69
CA ASN A 492 0.91 -7.48 5.09
C ASN A 492 1.82 -6.28 5.36
N PHE A 493 3.08 -6.54 5.66
CA PHE A 493 4.05 -5.48 5.80
C PHE A 493 5.46 -5.96 5.45
N GLU A 494 6.32 -4.99 5.20
CA GLU A 494 7.71 -5.18 4.83
C GLU A 494 8.58 -4.33 5.77
N VAL A 495 9.64 -4.92 6.30
CA VAL A 495 10.59 -4.24 7.19
C VAL A 495 11.93 -4.13 6.50
N TRP A 496 12.44 -2.91 6.36
CA TRP A 496 13.79 -2.66 5.84
C TRP A 496 14.74 -2.40 7.00
N TYR A 497 15.90 -3.03 6.97
CA TYR A 497 16.88 -2.90 8.04
C TYR A 497 18.31 -3.03 7.51
N LYS A 498 19.26 -2.63 8.36
CA LYS A 498 20.69 -2.71 8.09
C LYS A 498 21.41 -3.22 9.31
N VAL A 499 22.20 -4.29 9.14
CA VAL A 499 23.08 -4.78 10.20
C VAL A 499 24.37 -3.95 10.19
N LEU A 500 24.72 -3.38 11.34
CA LEU A 500 25.93 -2.58 11.53
C LEU A 500 27.08 -3.45 12.08
N GLU A 501 28.32 -2.97 11.94
CA GLU A 501 29.54 -3.70 12.34
C GLU A 501 29.54 -4.14 13.82
N ASN A 502 28.82 -3.43 14.69
CA ASN A 502 28.67 -3.74 16.11
C ASN A 502 27.48 -4.67 16.42
N LYS A 503 26.91 -5.34 15.42
CA LYS A 503 25.68 -6.17 15.50
C LYS A 503 24.41 -5.42 15.97
N LYS A 504 24.44 -4.09 16.01
CA LYS A 504 23.22 -3.27 16.08
C LYS A 504 22.50 -3.33 14.74
N ILE A 505 21.19 -3.16 14.80
CA ILE A 505 20.32 -3.25 13.63
C ILE A 505 19.62 -1.90 13.51
N HIS A 506 19.85 -1.20 12.41
CA HIS A 506 19.12 0.03 12.09
C HIS A 506 17.84 -0.36 11.36
N ILE A 507 16.69 -0.07 11.96
CA ILE A 507 15.39 -0.23 11.29
C ILE A 507 15.17 1.01 10.43
N ILE A 508 15.14 0.84 9.11
CA ILE A 508 15.11 1.93 8.14
C ILE A 508 13.68 2.36 7.83
N SER A 509 12.78 1.40 7.65
CA SER A 509 11.38 1.66 7.34
C SER A 509 10.49 0.44 7.58
N ILE A 510 9.19 0.71 7.71
CA ILE A 510 8.14 -0.32 7.72
C ILE A 510 7.05 0.11 6.73
N HIS A 511 6.82 -0.71 5.71
CA HIS A 511 5.85 -0.47 4.64
C HIS A 511 4.67 -1.44 4.74
N CYS A 512 3.47 -1.01 4.33
CA CYS A 512 2.24 -1.82 4.39
C CYS A 512 1.47 -1.74 3.08
#